data_AF-A0A1I6W1A1-F1
#
_entry.id   AF-A0A1I6W1A1-F1
#
_cell.length_a   1.000
_cell.length_b   1.000
_cell.length_c   1.000
_cell.angle_alpha   90.00
_cell.angle_beta   90.00
_cell.angle_gamma   90.00
#
_symmetry.space_group_name_H-M   'P 1'
#
loop_
_entity.id
_entity.type
_entity.pdbx_description
1 polymer ?
#
loop_
_entity_poly.entity_id
_entity_poly.type
_entity_poly.pdbx_seq_one_letter_code
_entity_poly.pdbx_strand_id
1 'polypeptide(L)'
;MIRLLLSLALLASPLAAAQPMSAEEFEAYVTGKTLYFGSEGEAYGVEEYLPDRRVRWSFLDGECKDGEWYAEAQMICFVYEDMNVPQCWSFFREGGGLRAVFQNDPANTVLYEAQQDDKPMLCYGPDTGV
;
A
#
# COMPACT_ATOMS: atom_id res chain seq x y z
N MET A 1 -25.07 -58.42 6.62
CA MET A 1 -24.91 -57.15 5.87
C MET A 1 -25.39 -56.06 6.82
N ILE A 2 -24.59 -55.12 7.34
CA ILE A 2 -23.86 -54.09 6.61
C ILE A 2 -22.74 -53.57 7.55
N ARG A 3 -21.52 -53.38 7.05
CA ARG A 3 -20.39 -52.80 7.81
C ARG A 3 -20.57 -51.28 7.82
N LEU A 4 -20.76 -50.70 9.01
CA LEU A 4 -20.84 -49.26 9.21
C LEU A 4 -19.42 -48.66 9.04
N LEU A 5 -19.16 -48.08 7.88
CA LEU A 5 -17.92 -47.32 7.60
C LEU A 5 -18.04 -45.95 8.28
N LEU A 6 -17.20 -45.74 9.30
CA LEU A 6 -17.03 -44.46 9.99
C LEU A 6 -16.36 -43.47 9.01
N SER A 7 -17.12 -42.51 8.50
CA SER A 7 -16.59 -41.43 7.64
C SER A 7 -15.93 -40.36 8.51
N LEU A 8 -14.61 -40.28 8.46
CA LEU A 8 -13.79 -39.23 9.08
C LEU A 8 -14.00 -37.92 8.30
N ALA A 9 -14.89 -37.06 8.78
CA ALA A 9 -15.09 -35.72 8.22
C ALA A 9 -13.92 -34.81 8.67
N LEU A 10 -12.94 -34.61 7.79
CA LEU A 10 -11.99 -33.50 7.93
C LEU A 10 -12.76 -32.19 7.80
N LEU A 11 -12.87 -31.44 8.90
CA LEU A 11 -13.30 -30.05 8.90
C LEU A 11 -12.21 -29.21 8.21
N ALA A 12 -12.34 -29.01 6.90
CA ALA A 12 -11.59 -27.98 6.19
C ALA A 12 -12.16 -26.62 6.62
N SER A 13 -11.49 -25.95 7.55
CA SER A 13 -11.79 -24.54 7.83
C SER A 13 -11.46 -23.72 6.57
N PRO A 14 -12.39 -22.90 6.05
CA PRO A 14 -12.05 -21.99 4.96
C PRO A 14 -10.97 -21.04 5.45
N LEU A 15 -9.83 -21.02 4.79
CA LEU A 15 -8.81 -20.00 4.99
C LEU A 15 -9.45 -18.68 4.53
N ALA A 16 -9.85 -17.83 5.47
CA ALA A 16 -10.37 -16.51 5.15
C ALA A 16 -9.26 -15.73 4.42
N ALA A 17 -9.49 -15.39 3.15
CA ALA A 17 -8.60 -14.51 2.42
C ALA A 17 -8.49 -13.17 3.16
N ALA A 18 -7.30 -12.58 3.20
CA ALA A 18 -7.10 -11.27 3.81
C ALA A 18 -8.00 -10.26 3.12
N GLN A 19 -8.80 -9.53 3.89
CA GLN A 19 -9.67 -8.47 3.40
C GLN A 19 -8.86 -7.18 3.20
N PRO A 20 -9.18 -6.36 2.19
CA PRO A 20 -8.56 -5.05 2.06
C PRO A 20 -8.94 -4.18 3.27
N MET A 21 -8.01 -3.33 3.69
CA MET A 21 -8.20 -2.37 4.76
C MET A 21 -9.28 -1.35 4.37
N SER A 22 -10.07 -0.93 5.35
CA SER A 22 -10.93 0.24 5.19
C SER A 22 -10.08 1.52 5.13
N ALA A 23 -10.70 2.63 4.69
CA ALA A 23 -10.04 3.93 4.68
C ALA A 23 -9.64 4.40 6.09
N GLU A 24 -10.47 4.11 7.10
CA GLU A 24 -10.21 4.44 8.49
C GLU A 24 -9.06 3.60 9.06
N GLU A 25 -9.02 2.31 8.74
CA GLU A 25 -7.90 1.44 9.12
C GLU A 25 -6.60 1.88 8.46
N PHE A 26 -6.66 2.27 7.19
CA PHE A 26 -5.54 2.81 6.44
C PHE A 26 -5.05 4.12 7.05
N GLU A 27 -5.93 5.10 7.25
CA GLU A 27 -5.63 6.40 7.84
C GLU A 27 -4.96 6.27 9.21
N ALA A 28 -5.53 5.43 10.08
CA ALA A 28 -4.98 5.15 11.40
C ALA A 28 -3.60 4.49 11.34
N TYR A 29 -3.35 3.69 10.29
CA TYR A 29 -2.06 3.07 10.10
C TYR A 29 -1.01 4.04 9.57
N VAL A 30 -1.32 4.87 8.58
CA VAL A 30 -0.32 5.63 7.82
C VAL A 30 -0.02 7.02 8.38
N THR A 31 -1.00 7.68 9.01
CA THR A 31 -0.89 9.11 9.37
C THR A 31 0.36 9.40 10.21
N GLY A 32 1.18 10.35 9.75
CA GLY A 32 2.42 10.76 10.40
C GLY A 32 3.61 9.82 10.17
N LYS A 33 3.48 8.80 9.32
CA LYS A 33 4.58 7.90 8.95
C LYS A 33 5.18 8.27 7.61
N THR A 34 6.43 7.84 7.44
CA THR A 34 7.08 7.67 6.15
C THR A 34 7.24 6.18 5.90
N LEU A 35 6.59 5.66 4.85
CA LEU A 35 6.63 4.25 4.50
C LEU A 35 7.47 4.05 3.25
N TYR A 36 8.34 3.06 3.28
CA TYR A 36 9.12 2.62 2.13
C TYR A 36 8.44 1.43 1.48
N PHE A 37 8.38 1.43 0.16
CA PHE A 37 7.77 0.35 -0.61
C PHE A 37 8.81 -0.30 -1.50
N GLY A 38 8.71 -1.62 -1.62
CA GLY A 38 9.49 -2.43 -2.55
C GLY A 38 8.61 -3.32 -3.41
N SER A 39 9.15 -3.73 -4.55
CA SER A 39 8.53 -4.66 -5.50
C SER A 39 9.59 -5.66 -5.95
N GLU A 40 9.25 -6.94 -6.00
CA GLU A 40 10.17 -8.02 -6.47
C GLU A 40 11.54 -8.04 -5.76
N GLY A 41 11.62 -7.55 -4.52
CA GLY A 41 12.85 -7.48 -3.74
C GLY A 41 13.70 -6.22 -3.97
N GLU A 42 13.26 -5.32 -4.84
CA GLU A 42 13.90 -4.04 -5.11
C GLU A 42 13.14 -2.87 -4.46
N ALA A 43 13.86 -1.81 -4.13
CA ALA A 43 13.26 -0.58 -3.63
C ALA A 43 12.46 0.11 -4.75
N TYR A 44 11.23 0.50 -4.45
CA TYR A 44 10.31 1.06 -5.44
C TYR A 44 10.05 2.55 -5.21
N GLY A 45 9.80 2.93 -3.97
CA GLY A 45 9.47 4.32 -3.63
C GLY A 45 9.27 4.53 -2.15
N VAL A 46 9.01 5.77 -1.79
CA VAL A 46 8.76 6.19 -0.41
C VAL A 46 7.60 7.19 -0.40
N GLU A 47 6.73 7.03 0.58
CA GLU A 47 5.57 7.88 0.80
C GLU A 47 5.56 8.45 2.22
N GLU A 48 5.53 9.77 2.32
CA GLU A 48 5.26 10.49 3.56
C GLU A 48 3.76 10.78 3.65
N TYR A 49 3.13 10.38 4.76
CA TYR A 49 1.71 10.57 5.02
C TYR A 49 1.50 11.69 6.05
N LEU A 50 0.96 12.79 5.58
CA LEU A 50 0.75 14.03 6.34
C LEU A 50 -0.68 14.10 6.90
N PRO A 51 -0.95 14.99 7.86
CA PRO A 51 -2.32 15.28 8.31
C PRO A 51 -3.25 15.66 7.16
N ASP A 52 -4.56 15.51 7.39
CA ASP A 52 -5.61 15.89 6.44
C ASP A 52 -5.52 15.15 5.08
N ARG A 53 -5.05 13.89 5.11
CA ARG A 53 -4.92 13.00 3.94
C ARG A 53 -4.03 13.53 2.83
N ARG A 54 -3.07 14.38 3.19
CA ARG A 54 -2.02 14.85 2.31
C ARG A 54 -0.89 13.82 2.27
N VAL A 55 -0.25 13.68 1.11
CA VAL A 55 0.89 12.79 0.93
C VAL A 55 1.99 13.46 0.13
N ARG A 56 3.19 12.91 0.26
CA ARG A 56 4.33 13.20 -0.60
C ARG A 56 4.99 11.90 -1.03
N TRP A 57 5.11 11.71 -2.33
CA TRP A 57 5.70 10.50 -2.94
C TRP A 57 7.04 10.79 -3.60
N SER A 58 7.99 9.85 -3.53
CA SER A 58 9.21 9.86 -4.34
C SER A 58 9.56 8.45 -4.82
N PHE A 59 10.13 8.36 -6.02
CA PHE A 59 10.75 7.13 -6.54
C PHE A 59 12.20 6.95 -6.04
N LEU A 60 12.57 7.62 -4.94
CA LEU A 60 13.92 7.60 -4.35
C LEU A 60 14.99 8.29 -5.22
N ASP A 61 14.57 9.11 -6.17
CA ASP A 61 15.38 9.95 -7.05
C ASP A 61 15.65 11.35 -6.47
N GLY A 62 14.97 11.70 -5.39
CA GLY A 62 15.03 13.01 -4.75
C GLY A 62 14.03 14.02 -5.31
N GLU A 63 13.25 13.64 -6.33
CA GLU A 63 12.08 14.37 -6.76
C GLU A 63 10.87 13.90 -5.95
N CYS A 64 10.09 14.86 -5.46
CA CYS A 64 8.93 14.59 -4.62
C CYS A 64 7.68 15.19 -5.25
N LYS A 65 6.61 14.42 -5.22
CA LYS A 65 5.30 14.79 -5.74
C LYS A 65 4.33 14.94 -4.59
N ASP A 66 3.80 16.15 -4.43
CA ASP A 66 2.75 16.39 -3.45
C ASP A 66 1.41 15.88 -3.98
N GLY A 67 0.60 15.34 -3.07
CA GLY A 67 -0.69 14.78 -3.40
C GLY A 67 -1.67 14.75 -2.24
N GLU A 68 -2.81 14.14 -2.51
CA GLU A 68 -3.86 13.82 -1.57
C GLU A 68 -4.41 12.43 -1.85
N TRP A 69 -4.99 11.80 -0.83
CA TRP A 69 -5.64 10.51 -0.98
C TRP A 69 -7.09 10.54 -0.47
N TYR A 70 -7.92 9.72 -1.08
CA TYR A 70 -9.32 9.55 -0.70
C TYR A 70 -9.76 8.09 -0.86
N ALA A 71 -10.89 7.76 -0.24
CA ALA A 71 -11.47 6.43 -0.32
C ALA A 71 -12.42 6.33 -1.52
N GLU A 72 -12.29 5.27 -2.31
CA GLU A 72 -13.24 4.92 -3.36
C GLU A 72 -13.62 3.44 -3.25
N ALA A 73 -14.85 3.17 -2.80
CA ALA A 73 -15.28 1.82 -2.42
C ALA A 73 -14.34 1.19 -1.38
N GLN A 74 -13.65 0.09 -1.73
CA GLN A 74 -12.65 -0.56 -0.86
C GLN A 74 -11.20 -0.20 -1.24
N MET A 75 -11.02 0.81 -2.09
CA MET A 75 -9.72 1.27 -2.56
C MET A 75 -9.36 2.59 -1.90
N ILE A 76 -8.06 2.84 -1.85
CA ILE A 76 -7.46 4.11 -1.50
C ILE A 76 -6.87 4.68 -2.79
N CYS A 77 -7.37 5.83 -3.22
CA CYS A 77 -6.97 6.48 -4.47
C CYS A 77 -6.14 7.72 -4.17
N PHE A 78 -5.02 7.87 -4.87
CA PHE A 78 -4.05 8.96 -4.71
C PHE A 78 -4.06 9.84 -5.95
N VAL A 79 -4.05 11.16 -5.74
CA VAL A 79 -3.91 12.16 -6.80
C VAL A 79 -2.68 12.99 -6.50
N TYR A 80 -1.81 13.13 -7.48
CA TYR A 80 -0.56 13.89 -7.40
C TYR A 80 -0.60 15.09 -8.33
N GLU A 81 0.14 16.14 -8.00
CA GLU A 81 0.13 17.44 -8.70
C GLU A 81 0.38 17.39 -10.22
N ASP A 82 1.09 16.38 -10.71
CA ASP A 82 1.45 16.21 -12.12
C ASP A 82 0.70 15.05 -12.81
N MET A 83 -0.27 14.45 -12.12
CA MET A 83 -1.03 13.31 -12.62
C MET A 83 -2.53 13.58 -12.61
N ASN A 84 -3.13 13.54 -13.80
CA ASN A 84 -4.57 13.78 -13.98
C ASN A 84 -5.43 12.52 -13.79
N VAL A 85 -4.83 11.40 -13.39
CA VAL A 85 -5.50 10.11 -13.20
C VAL A 85 -5.20 9.60 -11.78
N PRO A 86 -6.23 9.38 -10.95
CA PRO A 86 -6.05 8.80 -9.62
C PRO A 86 -5.41 7.42 -9.68
N GLN A 87 -4.45 7.16 -8.80
CA GLN A 87 -3.80 5.86 -8.64
C GLN A 87 -4.51 5.11 -7.51
N CYS A 88 -5.34 4.11 -7.81
CA CYS A 88 -6.14 3.40 -6.82
C CYS A 88 -5.50 2.07 -6.42
N TRP A 89 -5.46 1.84 -5.11
CA TRP A 89 -4.77 0.70 -4.49
C TRP A 89 -5.67 0.02 -3.47
N SER A 90 -5.54 -1.30 -3.37
CA SER A 90 -6.09 -2.09 -2.26
C SER A 90 -4.96 -2.40 -1.29
N PHE A 91 -5.07 -1.96 -0.04
CA PHE A 91 -4.07 -2.21 1.01
C PHE A 91 -4.48 -3.37 1.91
N PHE A 92 -3.52 -4.19 2.31
CA PHE A 92 -3.72 -5.33 3.19
C PHE A 92 -2.68 -5.30 4.31
N ARG A 93 -3.08 -5.64 5.53
CA ARG A 93 -2.14 -5.93 6.63
C ARG A 93 -1.48 -7.28 6.39
N GLU A 94 -0.16 -7.30 6.31
CA GLU A 94 0.60 -8.54 6.10
C GLU A 94 2.00 -8.46 6.71
N GLY A 95 2.43 -9.52 7.42
CA GLY A 95 3.82 -9.63 7.90
C GLY A 95 4.30 -8.50 8.84
N GLY A 96 3.39 -7.73 9.44
CA GLY A 96 3.70 -6.56 10.26
C GLY A 96 3.64 -5.22 9.51
N GLY A 97 3.66 -5.25 8.18
CA GLY A 97 3.56 -4.08 7.31
C GLY A 97 2.33 -4.12 6.39
N LEU A 98 2.42 -3.38 5.29
CA LEU A 98 1.41 -3.35 4.23
C LEU A 98 1.83 -4.17 3.01
N ARG A 99 0.84 -4.79 2.38
CA ARG A 99 0.88 -5.16 0.96
C ARG A 99 -0.12 -4.27 0.22
N ALA A 100 0.31 -3.58 -0.81
CA ALA A 100 -0.53 -2.74 -1.66
C ALA A 100 -0.67 -3.38 -3.05
N VAL A 101 -1.88 -3.44 -3.58
CA VAL A 101 -2.17 -4.00 -4.91
C VAL A 101 -2.77 -2.92 -5.80
N PHE A 102 -2.08 -2.58 -6.89
CA PHE A 102 -2.51 -1.57 -7.82
C PHE A 102 -3.73 -2.02 -8.62
N GLN A 103 -4.81 -1.23 -8.59
CA GLN A 103 -6.09 -1.61 -9.20
C GLN A 103 -6.27 -1.06 -10.61
N ASN A 104 -5.49 -0.06 -11.01
CA ASN A 104 -5.65 0.56 -12.34
C ASN A 104 -4.94 -0.23 -13.46
N ASP A 105 -4.14 -1.26 -13.14
CA ASP A 105 -3.45 -2.11 -14.13
C ASP A 105 -3.96 -3.57 -14.04
N PRO A 106 -4.37 -4.21 -15.15
CA PRO A 106 -4.68 -5.64 -15.16
C PRO A 106 -3.55 -6.56 -14.64
N ALA A 107 -2.28 -6.15 -14.71
CA ALA A 107 -1.16 -6.91 -14.16
C ALA A 107 -1.11 -6.90 -12.62
N ASN A 108 -1.87 -6.01 -11.96
CA ASN A 108 -1.95 -5.86 -10.51
C ASN A 108 -0.57 -5.76 -9.85
N THR A 109 0.21 -4.72 -10.18
CA THR A 109 1.50 -4.45 -9.51
C THR A 109 1.33 -4.52 -7.99
N VAL A 110 2.20 -5.26 -7.32
CA VAL A 110 2.16 -5.46 -5.87
C VAL A 110 3.37 -4.80 -5.23
N LEU A 111 3.11 -3.91 -4.27
CA LEU A 111 4.14 -3.32 -3.44
C LEU A 111 4.05 -3.88 -2.02
N TYR A 112 5.19 -4.02 -1.38
CA TYR A 112 5.32 -4.42 0.02
C TYR A 112 6.00 -3.33 0.81
N GLU A 113 5.51 -3.07 2.02
CA GLU A 113 6.19 -2.20 2.97
C GLU A 113 7.56 -2.82 3.30
N ALA A 114 8.62 -2.09 2.97
CA ALA A 114 9.99 -2.43 3.23
C ALA A 114 10.43 -1.81 4.56
N GLN A 115 11.37 -2.46 5.25
CA GLN A 115 11.99 -1.84 6.42
C GLN A 115 12.83 -0.63 5.98
N GLN A 116 12.69 0.46 6.73
CA GLN A 116 13.50 1.65 6.58
C GLN A 116 14.96 1.33 6.95
N ASP A 117 15.91 1.66 6.07
CA ASP A 117 17.26 2.03 6.51
C ASP A 117 17.17 3.46 7.06
N ASP A 118 17.88 3.81 8.15
CA ASP A 118 17.79 5.06 8.95
C ASP A 118 17.91 6.41 8.19
N LYS A 119 17.94 6.40 6.86
CA LYS A 119 18.00 7.58 6.01
C LYS A 119 16.60 8.21 5.87
N PRO A 120 16.50 9.55 5.97
CA PRO A 120 15.25 10.25 5.72
C PRO A 120 14.91 10.25 4.23
N MET A 121 13.62 10.38 3.92
CA MET A 121 13.16 10.70 2.55
C MET A 121 13.83 11.99 2.09
N LEU A 122 14.48 11.94 0.93
CA LEU A 122 15.14 13.10 0.33
C LEU A 122 14.18 13.74 -0.67
N CYS A 123 13.89 15.03 -0.46
CA CYS A 123 13.17 15.86 -1.40
C CYS A 123 14.02 17.08 -1.69
N TYR A 124 14.63 17.13 -2.87
CA TYR A 124 15.30 18.34 -3.33
C TYR A 124 14.22 19.39 -3.61
N GLY A 125 14.37 20.57 -3.01
CA GLY A 125 13.51 21.71 -3.34
C GLY A 125 13.63 22.09 -4.81
N PRO A 126 12.72 22.93 -5.35
CA PRO A 126 12.80 23.34 -6.75
C PRO A 126 14.20 23.88 -7.06
N ASP A 127 14.75 23.52 -8.22
CA ASP A 127 16.04 24.01 -8.71
C ASP A 127 16.02 25.55 -8.73
N THR A 128 16.47 26.16 -7.64
CA THR A 128 16.70 27.60 -7.55
C THR A 128 18.11 27.88 -8.06
N GLY A 129 18.38 27.43 -9.28
CA GLY A 129 19.58 27.81 -10.01
C GLY A 129 19.54 29.32 -10.30
N VAL A 130 20.45 30.07 -9.68
CA VAL A 130 20.75 31.47 -10.00
C VAL A 130 21.57 31.61 -11.27
#